data_AF-A0A2U2DW82-F1
#
_entry.id   AF-A0A2U2DW82-F1
#
_cell.length_a   1.000
_cell.length_b   1.000
_cell.length_c   1.000
_cell.angle_alpha   90.00
_cell.angle_beta   90.00
_cell.angle_gamma   90.00
#
_symmetry.space_group_name_H-M   'P 1'
#
loop_
_entity.id
_entity.type
_entity.pdbx_description
1 polymer ?
#
loop_
_entity_poly.entity_id
_entity_poly.type
_entity_poly.pdbx_seq_one_letter_code
_entity_poly.pdbx_strand_id
1 'polypeptide(L)'
;MAIFFRLSIPESLALEKIDDRFAGPCDCDGYLSLIGDRHNYTIGWERGKHADDFHAQVRAALGVTSETAPFWLVYERRDDRNDPGVNDIRNAAIRLSRTYEDAIVVTLSLLDRKDAARDLELVLICFSDEVHRRNFKIRYEGKYVSE
;
A
#
# COMPACT_ATOMS: atom_id res chain seq x y z
N MET A 1 14.16 6.54 13.82
CA MET A 1 13.15 5.53 14.20
C MET A 1 13.49 4.19 13.54
N ALA A 2 13.21 3.04 14.17
CA ALA A 2 13.39 1.74 13.52
C ALA A 2 12.04 1.27 12.94
N ILE A 3 11.98 1.01 11.64
CA ILE A 3 10.78 0.49 10.96
C ILE A 3 10.83 -1.02 10.93
N PHE A 4 9.75 -1.65 11.35
CA PHE A 4 9.60 -3.09 11.33
C PHE A 4 8.61 -3.48 10.24
N PHE A 5 9.11 -3.98 9.10
CA PHE A 5 8.25 -4.58 8.08
C PHE A 5 7.72 -5.91 8.62
N ARG A 6 6.45 -5.91 9.05
CA ARG A 6 5.72 -7.11 9.47
C ARG A 6 5.62 -8.11 8.30
N LEU A 7 5.11 -9.31 8.57
CA LEU A 7 4.84 -10.30 7.53
C LEU A 7 3.89 -9.72 6.47
N SER A 8 4.26 -9.84 5.19
CA SER A 8 3.40 -9.46 4.08
C SER A 8 2.12 -10.31 4.05
N ILE A 9 0.98 -9.70 3.74
CA ILE A 9 -0.25 -10.43 3.40
C ILE A 9 -0.26 -10.85 1.92
N PRO A 10 -1.00 -11.91 1.55
CA PRO A 10 -1.20 -12.27 0.15
C PRO A 10 -1.88 -11.15 -0.63
N GLU A 11 -1.49 -10.97 -1.89
CA GLU A 11 -2.11 -10.00 -2.81
C GLU A 11 -3.63 -10.19 -2.90
N SER A 12 -4.10 -11.44 -3.05
CA SER A 12 -5.53 -11.75 -3.14
C SER A 12 -6.30 -11.25 -1.92
N LEU A 13 -5.73 -11.39 -0.72
CA LEU A 13 -6.33 -10.91 0.53
C LEU A 13 -6.32 -9.38 0.59
N ALA A 14 -5.29 -8.73 0.07
CA ALA A 14 -5.25 -7.27 -0.01
C ALA A 14 -6.34 -6.73 -0.94
N LEU A 15 -6.51 -7.34 -2.11
CA LEU A 15 -7.54 -6.95 -3.07
C LEU A 15 -8.96 -7.19 -2.53
N GLU A 16 -9.17 -8.32 -1.86
CA GLU A 16 -10.44 -8.62 -1.16
C GLU A 16 -10.75 -7.55 -0.10
N LYS A 17 -9.77 -7.24 0.78
CA LYS A 17 -9.93 -6.18 1.79
C LYS A 17 -10.27 -4.83 1.17
N ILE A 18 -9.69 -4.48 0.02
CA ILE A 18 -10.00 -3.24 -0.68
C ILE A 18 -11.46 -3.26 -1.14
N ASP A 19 -11.90 -4.30 -1.82
CA ASP A 19 -13.29 -4.41 -2.29
C ASP A 19 -14.31 -4.40 -1.15
N ASP A 20 -14.03 -5.11 -0.07
CA ASP A 20 -14.89 -5.15 1.11
C ASP A 20 -15.12 -3.75 1.70
N ARG A 21 -14.15 -2.83 1.57
CA ARG A 21 -14.34 -1.44 2.00
C ARG A 21 -15.30 -0.66 1.11
N PHE A 22 -15.43 -1.04 -0.15
CA PHE A 22 -16.34 -0.40 -1.12
C PHE A 22 -17.67 -1.14 -1.30
N ALA A 23 -17.81 -2.38 -0.78
CA ALA A 23 -19.03 -3.18 -0.89
C ALA A 23 -20.26 -2.65 -0.11
N GLY A 24 -20.11 -1.56 0.64
CA GLY A 24 -21.18 -0.92 1.40
C GLY A 24 -21.06 0.61 1.42
N PRO A 25 -21.90 1.31 2.20
CA PRO A 25 -21.79 2.75 2.36
C PRO A 25 -20.41 3.11 2.97
N CYS A 26 -19.46 3.56 2.15
CA CYS A 26 -18.16 4.03 2.66
C CYS A 26 -18.27 5.53 2.93
N ASP A 27 -18.38 5.88 4.21
CA ASP A 27 -18.17 7.24 4.71
C ASP A 27 -16.73 7.32 5.24
N CYS A 28 -15.79 7.31 4.30
CA CYS A 28 -14.38 7.17 4.58
C CYS A 28 -13.58 8.21 3.78
N ASP A 29 -12.44 8.62 4.32
CA ASP A 29 -11.46 9.43 3.59
C ASP A 29 -10.48 8.47 2.90
N GLY A 30 -10.32 8.66 1.60
CA GLY A 30 -9.50 7.82 0.74
C GLY A 30 -8.24 8.54 0.27
N TYR A 31 -7.10 7.86 0.31
CA TYR A 31 -5.84 8.35 -0.20
C TYR A 31 -5.08 7.23 -0.88
N LEU A 32 -4.63 7.47 -2.11
CA LEU A 32 -3.78 6.56 -2.86
C LEU A 32 -2.56 7.32 -3.37
N SER A 33 -1.37 6.77 -3.22
CA SER A 33 -0.14 7.30 -3.78
C SER A 33 0.64 6.20 -4.48
N LEU A 34 1.19 6.50 -5.65
CA LEU A 34 2.09 5.64 -6.40
C LEU A 34 3.40 6.38 -6.62
N ILE A 35 4.51 5.76 -6.17
CA ILE A 35 5.85 6.34 -6.25
C ILE A 35 6.80 5.28 -6.82
N GLY A 36 7.37 5.56 -7.98
CA GLY A 36 8.40 4.82 -8.68
C GLY A 36 9.06 5.70 -9.74
N ASP A 37 10.01 5.16 -10.49
CA ASP A 37 10.82 5.95 -11.43
C ASP A 37 9.99 6.63 -12.54
N ARG A 38 8.92 5.95 -12.99
CA ARG A 38 8.02 6.42 -14.05
C ARG A 38 6.63 6.82 -13.55
N HIS A 39 6.32 6.51 -12.29
CA HIS A 39 4.99 6.70 -11.72
C HIS A 39 5.13 7.54 -10.46
N ASN A 40 4.71 8.80 -10.51
CA ASN A 40 4.69 9.64 -9.32
C ASN A 40 3.40 10.46 -9.33
N TYR A 41 2.37 9.93 -8.68
CA TYR A 41 1.10 10.63 -8.55
C TYR A 41 0.34 10.21 -7.29
N THR A 42 -0.62 11.05 -6.93
CA THR A 42 -1.46 10.89 -5.74
C THR A 42 -2.91 11.17 -6.12
N ILE A 43 -3.81 10.35 -5.58
CA ILE A 43 -5.25 10.47 -5.74
C ILE A 43 -5.86 10.59 -4.34
N GLY A 44 -6.61 11.67 -4.11
CA GLY A 44 -7.40 11.87 -2.91
C GLY A 44 -8.88 11.68 -3.19
N TRP A 45 -9.56 10.97 -2.30
CA TRP A 45 -11.01 10.99 -2.20
C TRP A 45 -11.42 12.17 -1.33
N GLU A 46 -11.83 13.25 -1.99
CA GLU A 46 -12.35 14.44 -1.32
C GLU A 46 -13.86 14.35 -1.07
N ARG A 47 -14.31 15.11 -0.08
CA ARG A 47 -15.72 15.21 0.34
C ARG A 47 -16.62 15.57 -0.84
N GLY A 48 -17.56 14.70 -1.19
CA GLY A 48 -18.53 14.91 -2.27
C GLY A 48 -18.30 14.11 -3.56
N LYS A 49 -17.17 13.39 -3.69
CA LYS A 49 -16.97 12.40 -4.77
C LYS A 49 -17.64 11.07 -4.41
N HIS A 50 -18.14 10.35 -5.43
CA HIS A 50 -18.75 9.04 -5.23
C HIS A 50 -17.69 7.99 -4.88
N ALA A 51 -18.03 7.08 -3.96
CA ALA A 51 -17.12 6.01 -3.54
C ALA A 51 -16.69 5.13 -4.74
N ASP A 52 -17.61 4.86 -5.65
CA ASP A 52 -17.38 4.05 -6.86
C ASP A 52 -16.34 4.67 -7.79
N ASP A 53 -16.32 6.00 -7.93
CA ASP A 53 -15.34 6.69 -8.77
C ASP A 53 -13.93 6.54 -8.21
N PHE A 54 -13.78 6.65 -6.88
CA PHE A 54 -12.50 6.45 -6.22
C PHE A 54 -12.08 4.97 -6.23
N HIS A 55 -13.02 4.04 -6.04
CA HIS A 55 -12.75 2.60 -6.16
C HIS A 55 -12.26 2.24 -7.56
N ALA A 56 -12.90 2.77 -8.60
CA ALA A 56 -12.47 2.60 -9.99
C ALA A 56 -11.06 3.16 -10.24
N GLN A 57 -10.73 4.33 -9.65
CA GLN A 57 -9.38 4.91 -9.73
C GLN A 57 -8.34 4.04 -9.01
N VAL A 58 -8.65 3.52 -7.82
CA VAL A 58 -7.80 2.58 -7.09
C VAL A 58 -7.57 1.32 -7.92
N ARG A 59 -8.64 0.74 -8.49
CA ARG A 59 -8.56 -0.45 -9.33
C ARG A 59 -7.73 -0.22 -10.61
N ALA A 60 -7.92 0.91 -11.28
CA ALA A 60 -7.14 1.28 -12.45
C ALA A 60 -5.64 1.45 -12.11
N ALA A 61 -5.33 2.15 -11.01
CA ALA A 61 -3.96 2.36 -10.56
C ALA A 61 -3.26 1.04 -10.18
N LEU A 62 -3.97 0.14 -9.48
CA LEU A 62 -3.46 -1.18 -9.16
C LEU A 62 -3.28 -2.03 -10.42
N GLY A 63 -4.20 -1.96 -11.39
CA GLY A 63 -4.06 -2.64 -12.68
C GLY A 63 -2.80 -2.22 -13.45
N VAL A 64 -2.56 -0.92 -13.59
CA VAL A 64 -1.31 -0.39 -14.19
C VAL A 64 -0.07 -0.85 -13.42
N THR A 65 -0.16 -0.91 -12.09
CA THR A 65 0.93 -1.41 -11.24
C THR A 65 1.17 -2.90 -11.48
N SER A 66 0.12 -3.72 -11.64
CA SER A 66 0.25 -5.15 -11.94
C SER A 66 0.88 -5.40 -13.31
N GLU A 67 0.56 -4.58 -14.31
CA GLU A 67 1.13 -4.70 -15.65
C GLU A 67 2.63 -4.36 -15.70
N THR A 68 3.06 -3.41 -14.89
CA THR A 68 4.46 -2.90 -14.89
C THR A 68 5.35 -3.59 -13.86
N ALA A 69 4.80 -3.93 -12.70
CA ALA A 69 5.52 -4.49 -11.56
C ALA A 69 4.65 -5.56 -10.87
N PRO A 70 4.47 -6.76 -11.48
CA PRO A 70 3.49 -7.76 -11.04
C PRO A 70 3.83 -8.46 -9.71
N PHE A 71 5.05 -8.30 -9.17
CA PHE A 71 5.49 -9.05 -8.01
C PHE A 71 5.39 -8.21 -6.74
N TRP A 72 4.35 -8.44 -5.93
CA TRP A 72 4.01 -7.54 -4.80
C TRP A 72 4.42 -8.09 -3.44
N LEU A 73 4.84 -7.20 -2.54
CA LEU A 73 4.83 -7.39 -1.10
C LEU A 73 3.85 -6.41 -0.50
N VAL A 74 2.81 -6.91 0.17
CA VAL A 74 1.76 -6.05 0.75
C VAL A 74 1.87 -6.04 2.26
N TYR A 75 2.08 -4.86 2.83
CA TYR A 75 2.13 -4.65 4.26
C TYR A 75 0.89 -3.90 4.70
N GLU A 76 0.02 -4.59 5.43
CA GLU A 76 -1.08 -3.95 6.16
C GLU A 76 -0.51 -3.29 7.40
N ARG A 77 -0.90 -2.04 7.68
CA ARG A 77 -0.61 -1.35 8.92
C ARG A 77 -1.81 -1.49 9.84
N ARG A 78 -1.57 -1.85 11.11
CA ARG A 78 -2.64 -1.99 12.10
C ARG A 78 -2.29 -1.34 13.44
N ASP A 79 -3.24 -0.61 14.00
CA ASP A 79 -3.13 0.02 15.33
C ASP A 79 -2.96 -1.01 16.45
N ASP A 80 -3.73 -2.10 16.43
CA ASP A 80 -3.71 -3.14 17.47
C ASP A 80 -2.37 -3.89 17.56
N ARG A 81 -1.55 -3.81 16.50
CA ARG A 81 -0.20 -4.39 16.47
C ARG A 81 0.89 -3.38 16.88
N ASN A 82 0.52 -2.15 17.23
CA ASN A 82 1.46 -1.04 17.48
C ASN A 82 2.46 -0.88 16.32
N ASP A 83 1.96 -0.99 15.09
CA ASP A 83 2.78 -0.81 13.89
C ASP A 83 3.19 0.67 13.76
N PRO A 84 4.37 0.97 13.17
CA PRO A 84 4.73 2.35 12.82
C PRO A 84 3.64 3.01 11.95
N GLY A 85 3.64 4.34 11.89
CA GLY A 85 2.68 5.06 11.07
C GLY A 85 2.80 4.66 9.60
N VAL A 86 1.69 4.69 8.85
CA VAL A 86 1.68 4.34 7.42
C VAL A 86 2.72 5.14 6.63
N ASN A 87 2.93 6.41 7.00
CA ASN A 87 3.93 7.28 6.40
C ASN A 87 5.36 6.82 6.68
N ASP A 88 5.63 6.29 7.87
CA ASP A 88 6.95 5.78 8.24
C ASP A 88 7.28 4.51 7.44
N ILE A 89 6.29 3.60 7.32
CA ILE A 89 6.39 2.39 6.51
C ILE A 89 6.59 2.76 5.04
N ARG A 90 5.79 3.69 4.50
CA ARG A 90 5.91 4.21 3.13
C ARG A 90 7.28 4.80 2.86
N ASN A 91 7.77 5.68 3.73
CA ASN A 91 9.05 6.37 3.54
C ASN A 91 10.21 5.37 3.56
N ALA A 92 10.17 4.37 4.46
CA ALA A 92 11.13 3.28 4.45
C ALA A 92 11.01 2.45 3.17
N ALA A 93 9.80 2.10 2.73
CA ALA A 93 9.58 1.35 1.50
C ALA A 93 10.20 2.07 0.29
N ILE A 94 9.93 3.38 0.12
CA ILE A 94 10.50 4.21 -0.96
C ILE A 94 12.02 4.22 -0.88
N ARG A 95 12.59 4.45 0.31
CA ARG A 95 14.04 4.51 0.46
C ARG A 95 14.71 3.19 0.08
N LEU A 96 14.17 2.07 0.55
CA LEU A 96 14.74 0.74 0.39
C LEU A 96 14.49 0.16 -1.01
N SER A 97 13.40 0.56 -1.67
CA SER A 97 13.07 0.09 -3.01
C SER A 97 13.90 0.77 -4.10
N ARG A 98 14.51 1.94 -3.84
CA ARG A 98 15.34 2.68 -4.82
C ARG A 98 16.51 1.90 -5.41
N THR A 99 16.98 0.85 -4.74
CA THR A 99 18.06 0.00 -5.26
C THR A 99 17.57 -1.05 -6.27
N TYR A 100 16.26 -1.15 -6.48
CA TYR A 100 15.61 -2.09 -7.37
C TYR A 100 14.99 -1.31 -8.53
N GLU A 101 15.44 -1.61 -9.74
CA GLU A 101 14.96 -0.96 -10.96
C GLU A 101 13.46 -1.17 -11.14
N ASP A 102 12.76 -0.13 -11.58
CA ASP A 102 11.32 -0.10 -11.83
C ASP A 102 10.45 -0.51 -10.63
N ALA A 103 10.98 -0.44 -9.39
CA ALA A 103 10.18 -0.68 -8.20
C ALA A 103 9.14 0.44 -7.99
N ILE A 104 7.91 0.04 -7.69
CA ILE A 104 6.79 0.95 -7.43
C ILE A 104 6.32 0.73 -5.99
N VAL A 105 6.25 1.79 -5.23
CA VAL A 105 5.63 1.80 -3.90
C VAL A 105 4.24 2.38 -4.01
N VAL A 106 3.24 1.59 -3.67
CA VAL A 106 1.85 2.03 -3.58
C VAL A 106 1.47 2.18 -2.12
N THR A 107 0.82 3.29 -1.77
CA THR A 107 0.25 3.50 -0.44
C THR A 107 -1.22 3.78 -0.58
N LEU A 108 -2.05 3.00 0.10
CA LEU A 108 -3.50 3.17 0.14
C LEU A 108 -3.95 3.32 1.59
N SER A 109 -4.68 4.37 1.90
CA SER A 109 -5.38 4.56 3.17
C SER A 109 -6.86 4.79 2.89
N LEU A 110 -7.72 3.99 3.53
CA LEU A 110 -9.16 4.14 3.58
C LEU A 110 -9.54 4.29 5.04
N LEU A 111 -9.72 5.52 5.49
CA LEU A 111 -9.94 5.86 6.89
C LEU A 111 -11.42 6.09 7.13
N ASP A 112 -12.04 5.24 7.94
CA ASP A 112 -13.45 5.35 8.28
C ASP A 112 -13.66 6.55 9.20
N ARG A 113 -14.66 7.38 8.90
CA ARG A 113 -14.92 8.58 9.72
C ARG A 113 -15.56 8.27 11.07
N LYS A 114 -16.11 7.06 11.25
CA LYS A 114 -16.92 6.70 12.44
C LYS A 114 -16.28 5.58 13.25
N ASP A 115 -15.57 4.68 12.59
CA ASP A 115 -15.00 3.49 13.25
C ASP A 115 -13.60 3.18 12.74
N ALA A 116 -12.59 3.63 13.47
CA ALA A 116 -11.18 3.39 13.16
C ALA A 116 -10.81 1.90 13.11
N ALA A 117 -11.61 0.99 13.70
CA ALA A 117 -11.38 -0.45 13.54
C ALA A 117 -11.63 -0.94 12.10
N ARG A 118 -12.28 -0.11 11.27
CA ARG A 118 -12.52 -0.34 9.85
C ARG A 118 -11.49 0.37 8.97
N ASP A 119 -10.49 1.01 9.54
CA ASP A 119 -9.42 1.63 8.75
C ASP A 119 -8.65 0.55 7.99
N LEU A 120 -8.37 0.82 6.72
CA LEU A 120 -7.52 -0.03 5.89
C LEU A 120 -6.34 0.80 5.40
N GLU A 121 -5.16 0.44 5.89
CA GLU A 121 -3.91 1.09 5.48
C GLU A 121 -2.95 0.02 4.94
N LEU A 122 -2.57 0.19 3.68
CA LEU A 122 -1.74 -0.76 2.93
C LEU A 122 -0.55 -0.03 2.33
N VAL A 123 0.63 -0.63 2.46
CA VAL A 123 1.84 -0.26 1.71
C VAL A 123 2.25 -1.45 0.86
N LEU A 124 2.18 -1.30 -0.46
CA LEU A 124 2.62 -2.31 -1.41
C LEU A 124 3.98 -1.91 -1.96
N ILE A 125 4.88 -2.87 -2.03
CA ILE A 125 6.17 -2.74 -2.72
C ILE A 125 6.14 -3.71 -3.89
N CYS A 126 6.06 -3.15 -5.09
CA CYS A 126 5.82 -3.85 -6.32
C CYS A 126 7.12 -3.87 -7.15
N PHE A 127 7.47 -5.04 -7.67
CA PHE A 127 8.69 -5.26 -8.44
C PHE A 127 8.37 -5.81 -9.83
N SER A 128 9.17 -5.44 -10.81
CA SER A 128 9.16 -6.02 -12.16
C SER A 128 9.74 -7.43 -12.22
N ASP A 129 10.58 -7.82 -11.25
CA ASP A 129 11.24 -9.13 -11.14
C ASP A 129 10.94 -9.79 -9.79
N GLU A 130 10.57 -11.07 -9.82
CA GLU A 130 10.35 -11.87 -8.61
C GLU A 130 11.61 -11.99 -7.75
N VAL A 131 12.79 -12.05 -8.36
CA VAL A 131 14.07 -12.12 -7.64
C VAL A 131 14.25 -10.88 -6.78
N HIS A 132 13.89 -9.69 -7.27
CA HIS A 132 13.90 -8.45 -6.50
C HIS A 132 12.95 -8.53 -5.31
N ARG A 133 11.70 -8.97 -5.54
CA ARG A 133 10.70 -9.17 -4.47
C ARG A 133 11.22 -10.12 -3.38
N ARG A 134 11.77 -11.27 -3.76
CA ARG A 134 12.31 -12.27 -2.82
C ARG A 134 13.50 -11.71 -2.04
N ASN A 135 14.39 -11.02 -2.72
CA ASN A 135 15.56 -10.39 -2.12
C ASN A 135 15.15 -9.33 -1.08
N PHE A 136 14.23 -8.44 -1.44
CA PHE A 136 13.68 -7.43 -0.53
C PHE A 136 13.09 -8.09 0.71
N LYS A 137 12.25 -9.11 0.53
CA LYS A 137 11.63 -9.87 1.63
C LYS A 137 12.69 -10.44 2.57
N ILE A 138 13.69 -11.14 2.04
CA ILE A 138 14.79 -11.72 2.85
C ILE A 138 15.57 -10.65 3.61
N ARG A 139 15.79 -9.48 3.00
CA ARG A 139 16.59 -8.41 3.59
C ARG A 139 15.86 -7.69 4.70
N TYR A 140 14.58 -7.37 4.53
CA TYR A 140 13.90 -6.39 5.37
C TYR A 140 12.67 -6.92 6.12
N GLU A 141 12.00 -7.96 5.62
CA GLU A 141 10.82 -8.49 6.32
C GLU A 141 11.20 -9.14 7.64
N GLY A 142 10.43 -8.83 8.68
CA GLY A 142 10.67 -9.33 10.04
C GLY A 142 11.92 -8.73 10.69
N LYS A 143 12.48 -7.65 10.14
CA LYS A 143 13.68 -7.00 10.68
C LYS A 143 13.45 -5.52 10.95
N TYR A 144 14.17 -5.01 11.94
CA TYR A 144 14.25 -3.59 12.22
C TYR A 144 15.16 -2.93 11.19
N VAL A 145 14.61 -1.93 10.49
CA VAL A 145 15.34 -1.11 9.54
C VAL A 145 15.53 0.27 10.13
N SER A 146 16.78 0.69 10.31
CA SER A 146 17.09 2.05 10.73
C SER A 146 16.71 3.06 9.63
N GLU A 147 16.34 4.26 10.05
CA GLU A 147 16.24 5.43 9.15
C GLU A 147 17.55 5.74 8.42
#